data_AF-A0A286H0Y6-F1
#
_entry.id   AF-A0A286H0Y6-F1
#
_cell.length_a   1.000
_cell.length_b   1.000
_cell.length_c   1.000
_cell.angle_alpha   90.00
_cell.angle_beta   90.00
_cell.angle_gamma   90.00
#
_symmetry.space_group_name_H-M   'P 1'
#
loop_
_entity.id
_entity.type
_entity.pdbx_description
1 polymer ?
#
loop_
_entity_poly.entity_id
_entity_poly.type
_entity_poly.pdbx_seq_one_letter_code
_entity_poly.pdbx_strand_id
1 'polypeptide(L)'
;MYLDIKGSLFGSIPFGNDFTHMLFGMVVLLVTAIVFRRPVGQWATLLPVVLISAAMELVDVLVYGQAAGAAARDFVTFCLIPAVLVLSFRQGWAKA
;
A
#
# COMPACT_ATOMS: atom_id res chain seq x y z
N MET A 1 5.88 20.24 -4.48
CA MET A 1 6.75 19.69 -3.40
C MET A 1 6.41 18.25 -3.05
N TYR A 2 5.20 17.90 -2.55
CA TYR A 2 4.83 16.49 -2.32
C TYR A 2 4.79 15.66 -3.60
N LEU A 3 4.21 16.19 -4.69
CA LEU A 3 4.23 15.55 -6.01
C LEU A 3 5.66 15.34 -6.55
N ASP A 4 6.59 16.25 -6.24
CA ASP A 4 8.01 16.12 -6.64
C ASP A 4 8.76 15.10 -5.78
N ILE A 5 8.41 15.01 -4.50
CA ILE A 5 8.94 14.00 -3.57
C ILE A 5 8.37 12.62 -3.90
N LYS A 6 7.06 12.51 -4.18
CA LYS A 6 6.38 11.32 -4.70
C LYS A 6 7.01 10.94 -6.04
N GLY A 7 7.13 11.87 -6.98
CA GLY A 7 7.78 11.65 -8.27
C GLY A 7 9.24 11.21 -8.14
N SER A 8 10.02 11.77 -7.21
CA SER A 8 11.42 11.38 -6.98
C SER A 8 11.56 10.04 -6.28
N LEU A 9 10.74 9.75 -5.27
CA LEU A 9 10.72 8.44 -4.60
C LEU A 9 10.27 7.34 -5.56
N PHE A 10 9.18 7.58 -6.30
CA PHE A 10 8.64 6.62 -7.24
C PHE A 10 9.50 6.49 -8.50
N GLY A 11 10.17 7.57 -8.94
CA GLY A 11 11.10 7.58 -10.06
C GLY A 11 12.50 7.06 -9.75
N SER A 12 12.90 7.02 -8.47
CA SER A 12 14.16 6.39 -8.04
C SER A 12 14.11 4.86 -8.07
N ILE A 13 12.91 4.30 -8.24
CA ILE A 13 12.65 2.88 -8.36
C ILE A 13 12.49 2.58 -9.86
N PRO A 14 13.25 1.64 -10.44
CA PRO A 14 13.28 1.40 -11.89
C PRO A 14 12.06 0.61 -12.39
N PHE A 15 10.91 0.79 -11.74
CA PHE A 15 9.67 0.07 -12.02
C PHE A 15 8.52 1.07 -12.28
N GLY A 16 7.47 0.61 -12.97
CA GLY A 16 6.30 1.44 -13.25
C GLY A 16 5.61 1.94 -11.97
N ASN A 17 4.94 3.09 -12.04
CA ASN A 17 4.28 3.74 -10.91
C ASN A 17 3.34 2.78 -10.13
N ASP A 18 2.62 1.92 -10.86
CA ASP A 18 1.76 0.87 -10.26
C ASP A 18 2.56 -0.12 -9.39
N PHE A 19 3.72 -0.57 -9.88
CA PHE A 19 4.56 -1.54 -9.16
C PHE A 19 5.15 -0.92 -7.90
N THR A 20 5.50 0.35 -7.95
CA THR A 20 5.98 1.07 -6.77
C THR A 20 4.88 1.21 -5.71
N HIS A 21 3.63 1.47 -6.09
CA HIS A 21 2.50 1.46 -5.14
C HIS A 21 2.33 0.09 -4.48
N MET A 22 2.46 -1.00 -5.24
CA MET A 22 2.42 -2.36 -4.69
C MET A 22 3.55 -2.63 -3.69
N LEU A 23 4.78 -2.23 -4.01
CA LEU A 23 5.93 -2.36 -3.11
C LEU A 23 5.76 -1.57 -1.83
N PHE A 24 5.28 -0.32 -1.93
CA PHE A 24 4.99 0.50 -0.76
C PHE A 24 3.94 -0.15 0.14
N GLY A 25 2.86 -0.67 -0.43
CA GLY A 25 1.86 -1.42 0.31
C GLY A 25 2.46 -2.60 1.08
N MET A 26 3.36 -3.36 0.45
CA MET A 26 4.08 -4.45 1.12
C MET A 26 4.97 -3.96 2.27
N VAL A 27 5.73 -2.88 2.06
CA VAL A 27 6.59 -2.31 3.10
C VAL A 27 5.74 -1.89 4.30
N VAL A 28 4.61 -1.22 4.07
CA VAL A 28 3.69 -0.83 5.14
C VAL A 28 3.13 -2.04 5.89
N LEU A 29 2.77 -3.12 5.18
CA LEU A 29 2.32 -4.36 5.82
C LEU A 29 3.40 -4.97 6.71
N LEU A 30 4.65 -5.05 6.22
CA LEU A 30 5.77 -5.62 6.97
C LEU A 30 6.11 -4.77 8.20
N VAL A 31 6.19 -3.45 8.04
CA VAL A 31 6.40 -2.51 9.16
C VAL A 31 5.29 -2.66 10.19
N THR A 32 4.04 -2.79 9.75
CA THR A 32 2.89 -3.03 10.62
C THR A 32 3.05 -4.35 11.39
N ALA A 33 3.38 -5.44 10.70
CA ALA A 33 3.56 -6.75 11.34
C ALA A 33 4.69 -6.71 12.40
N ILE A 34 5.80 -6.02 12.11
CA ILE A 34 6.94 -5.85 13.02
C ILE A 34 6.55 -5.00 14.24
N VAL A 35 5.96 -3.82 14.03
CA VAL A 35 5.61 -2.87 15.09
C VAL A 35 4.56 -3.45 16.04
N PHE A 36 3.50 -4.04 15.48
CA PHE A 36 2.42 -4.62 16.28
C PHE A 36 2.72 -6.04 16.75
N ARG A 37 3.87 -6.63 16.36
CA ARG A 37 4.29 -8.01 16.63
C ARG A 37 3.17 -9.01 16.35
N ARG A 38 2.46 -8.81 15.23
CA ARG A 38 1.33 -9.65 14.81
C ARG A 38 1.74 -10.53 13.62
N PRO A 39 1.20 -11.76 13.54
CA PRO A 39 1.40 -12.59 12.36
C PRO A 39 0.78 -11.91 11.13
N VAL A 40 1.47 -12.00 10.00
CA VAL A 40 1.06 -11.36 8.74
C VAL A 40 -0.35 -11.77 8.32
N GLY A 41 -0.75 -13.02 8.57
CA GLY A 41 -2.07 -13.56 8.20
C GLY A 41 -3.28 -13.03 9.01
N GLN A 42 -3.08 -12.11 9.95
CA GLN A 42 -4.19 -11.52 10.72
C GLN A 42 -4.79 -10.32 9.99
N TRP A 43 -6.11 -10.29 9.76
CA TRP A 43 -6.80 -9.16 9.09
C TRP A 43 -6.51 -7.79 9.71
N ALA A 44 -6.20 -7.73 11.00
CA ALA A 44 -5.82 -6.50 11.70
C ALA A 44 -4.55 -5.84 11.14
N THR A 45 -3.63 -6.59 10.50
CA THR A 45 -2.40 -6.04 9.89
C THR A 45 -2.69 -5.28 8.60
N LEU A 46 -3.84 -5.50 7.96
CA LEU A 46 -4.27 -4.74 6.78
C LEU A 46 -4.84 -3.38 7.13
N LEU A 47 -5.34 -3.21 8.35
CA LEU A 47 -6.04 -1.99 8.74
C LEU A 47 -5.13 -0.75 8.62
N PRO A 48 -3.86 -0.77 9.07
CA PRO A 48 -2.94 0.35 8.85
C PRO A 48 -2.57 0.56 7.37
N VAL A 49 -2.46 -0.52 6.58
CA VAL A 49 -2.19 -0.44 5.14
C VAL A 49 -3.31 0.31 4.42
N VAL A 50 -4.55 -0.07 4.71
CA VAL A 50 -5.75 0.55 4.13
C VAL A 50 -5.88 2.00 4.55
N LEU A 51 -5.63 2.32 5.83
CA LEU A 51 -5.71 3.70 6.32
C LEU A 51 -4.65 4.61 5.68
N ILE A 52 -3.41 4.14 5.53
CA ILE A 52 -2.34 4.90 4.90
C ILE A 52 -2.65 5.13 3.42
N SER A 53 -3.10 4.08 2.72
CA SER A 53 -3.52 4.19 1.32
C SER A 53 -4.66 5.18 1.15
N ALA A 54 -5.73 5.05 1.93
CA ALA A 54 -6.87 5.95 1.88
C ALA A 54 -6.47 7.40 2.19
N ALA A 55 -5.57 7.63 3.16
CA ALA A 55 -5.09 8.97 3.49
C ALA A 55 -4.27 9.59 2.34
N MET A 56 -3.38 8.82 1.70
CA MET A 56 -2.61 9.28 0.54
C MET A 56 -3.52 9.65 -0.63
N GLU A 57 -4.46 8.78 -0.98
CA GLU A 57 -5.37 9.00 -2.11
C GLU A 57 -6.37 10.12 -1.84
N LEU A 58 -6.80 10.29 -0.58
CA LEU A 58 -7.63 11.43 -0.19
C LEU A 58 -6.89 12.75 -0.38
N VAL A 59 -5.59 12.79 -0.05
CA VAL A 59 -4.75 13.96 -0.31
C VAL A 59 -4.59 14.19 -1.82
N ASP A 60 -4.39 13.14 -2.61
CA ASP A 60 -4.26 13.26 -4.07
C ASP A 60 -5.54 13.82 -4.72
N VAL A 61 -6.72 13.39 -4.28
CA VAL A 61 -8.01 13.92 -4.78
C VAL A 61 -8.28 15.34 -4.25
N LEU A 62 -8.18 15.57 -2.94
CA LEU A 62 -8.61 16.83 -2.32
C LEU A 62 -7.61 17.97 -2.49
N VAL A 63 -6.31 17.67 -2.50
CA VAL A 63 -5.24 18.68 -2.52
C VAL A 63 -4.66 18.86 -3.91
N TYR A 64 -4.53 17.77 -4.67
CA TYR A 64 -3.86 17.79 -5.97
C TYR A 64 -4.82 17.65 -7.16
N GLY A 65 -6.12 17.50 -6.92
CA GLY A 65 -7.14 17.44 -7.97
C GLY A 65 -7.01 16.21 -8.86
N GLN A 66 -6.40 15.13 -8.37
CA GLN A 66 -6.31 13.88 -9.10
C GLN A 66 -7.72 13.33 -9.36
N ALA A 67 -7.94 12.80 -10.56
CA ALA A 67 -9.22 12.20 -10.91
C ALA A 67 -9.55 11.05 -9.95
N ALA A 68 -10.76 11.05 -9.38
CA ALA A 68 -11.17 10.05 -8.39
C ALA A 68 -11.01 8.60 -8.88
N GLY A 69 -11.15 8.35 -10.19
CA GLY A 69 -10.92 7.04 -10.79
C GLY A 69 -9.45 6.60 -10.78
N ALA A 70 -8.51 7.55 -10.96
CA ALA A 70 -7.08 7.25 -10.86
C ALA A 70 -6.70 6.98 -9.40
N ALA A 71 -7.20 7.79 -8.46
CA ALA A 71 -6.96 7.57 -7.03
C ALA A 71 -7.55 6.26 -6.52
N ALA A 72 -8.74 5.86 -7.00
CA ALA A 72 -9.32 4.57 -6.69
C ALA A 72 -8.48 3.39 -7.22
N ARG A 73 -7.90 3.53 -8.42
CA ARG A 73 -6.97 2.53 -8.96
C ARG A 73 -5.71 2.44 -8.12
N ASP A 74 -5.12 3.57 -7.74
CA ASP A 74 -3.89 3.62 -6.94
C ASP A 74 -4.14 3.02 -5.54
N PHE A 75 -5.29 3.31 -4.93
CA PHE A 75 -5.76 2.68 -3.68
C PHE A 75 -5.81 1.14 -3.79
N VAL A 76 -6.47 0.63 -4.82
CA VAL A 76 -6.60 -0.81 -5.04
C VAL A 76 -5.22 -1.44 -5.26
N THR A 77 -4.39 -0.80 -6.08
CA THR A 77 -3.04 -1.28 -6.42
C THR A 77 -2.15 -1.35 -5.18
N PHE A 78 -2.24 -0.36 -4.31
CA PHE A 78 -1.51 -0.33 -3.03
C PHE A 78 -1.95 -1.44 -2.07
N CYS A 79 -3.26 -1.73 -2.01
CA CYS A 79 -3.81 -2.72 -1.08
C CYS A 79 -3.80 -4.16 -1.62
N LEU A 80 -3.70 -4.36 -2.93
CA LEU A 80 -3.87 -5.66 -3.58
C LEU A 80 -2.86 -6.70 -3.10
N ILE A 81 -1.56 -6.41 -3.21
CA ILE A 81 -0.51 -7.35 -2.82
C ILE A 81 -0.51 -7.62 -1.31
N PRO A 82 -0.63 -6.60 -0.44
CA PRO A 82 -0.81 -6.82 0.99
C PRO A 82 -2.00 -7.75 1.32
N ALA A 83 -3.15 -7.54 0.68
CA ALA A 83 -4.34 -8.36 0.90
C ALA A 83 -4.12 -9.81 0.47
N VAL A 84 -3.50 -10.02 -0.69
CA VAL A 84 -3.13 -11.36 -1.19
C VAL A 84 -2.16 -12.05 -0.24
N LEU A 85 -1.16 -11.33 0.30
CA LEU A 85 -0.23 -11.89 1.28
C LEU A 85 -0.93 -12.32 2.56
N VAL A 86 -1.74 -11.44 3.16
CA VAL A 86 -2.50 -11.78 4.37
C VAL A 86 -3.40 -12.99 4.14
N LEU A 87 -4.09 -13.06 3.00
CA LEU A 87 -4.88 -14.23 2.61
C LEU A 87 -4.03 -15.49 2.48
N SER A 88 -2.87 -15.41 1.84
CA SER A 88 -1.97 -16.55 1.60
C SER A 88 -1.42 -17.12 2.91
N PHE A 89 -1.02 -16.26 3.86
CA PHE A 89 -0.60 -16.69 5.20
C PHE A 89 -1.76 -17.27 6.00
N ARG A 90 -2.96 -16.70 5.87
CA ARG A 90 -4.14 -17.17 6.59
C ARG A 90 -4.63 -18.53 6.11
N GLN A 91 -4.58 -18.78 4.80
CA GLN A 91 -4.95 -20.07 4.19
C GLN A 91 -3.86 -21.15 4.37
N GLY A 92 -2.71 -20.80 4.97
CA GLY A 92 -1.58 -21.72 5.14
C GLY A 92 -0.83 -22.02 3.86
N TRP A 93 -1.04 -21.24 2.78
CA TRP A 93 -0.26 -21.34 1.54
C TRP A 93 1.17 -20.86 1.74
N ALA A 94 1.35 -19.90 2.65
CA ALA A 94 2.65 -19.43 3.11
C ALA A 94 2.84 -19.79 4.58
N LYS A 95 4.06 -20.24 4.94
CA LYS A 95 4.46 -20.50 6.33
C LYS A 95 5.11 -19.24 6.90
N ALA A 96 4.66 -18.84 8.09
CA ALA A 96 5.22 -17.74 8.87
C ALA A 96 6.47 -18.16 9.65
#